data_AF-A0A6I2GP59-F1
#
_entry.id   AF-A0A6I2GP59-F1
#
_cell.length_a   1.000
_cell.length_b   1.000
_cell.length_c   1.000
_cell.angle_alpha   90.00
_cell.angle_beta   90.00
_cell.angle_gamma   90.00
#
_symmetry.space_group_name_H-M   'P 1'
#
loop_
_entity.id
_entity.type
_entity.pdbx_description
1 polymer ?
#
loop_
_entity_poly.entity_id
_entity_poly.type
_entity_poly.pdbx_seq_one_letter_code
_entity_poly.pdbx_strand_id
1 'polypeptide(L)'
;MLAALVVFGRLWCVAHSPDTSPAETRRSPPSSGSAASPPGEMPPPPGRSADAGPATATACRTADQALEAALKAPQDAAALAQARSVVQTCPTLSPRACELGPALDAREPLHAGAEPGPLRDVLATLCERCPAEGHPCAGLFLKGLQQLEDSDPAATRWNLEHAGAASRVACEALARDLVVPAASASEKPSDAARRAFGTLVPVCLRHDVIPPALLHAAVLNRRLTPGAAPPKEDLFERALASGAPPALTKIVPDQVKGAEAGAHAFDGKERSGVDLGNGHFGRWEADGALRAQFTKPLQWLGAVRVRASGPGTLRAIVRLSDVGLEDPERKTRFVNPTVCRFQGNGSWEECRLPLPLSNVEAVSVFPERERITLNEVEILGVR
;
A
#
# COMPACT_ATOMS: atom_id res chain seq x y z
N MET A 1 -34.15 -13.06 2.03
CA MET A 1 -34.74 -11.93 2.79
C MET A 1 -34.34 -11.91 4.27
N LEU A 2 -34.38 -13.04 5.00
CA LEU A 2 -33.95 -13.09 6.41
C LEU A 2 -32.48 -12.68 6.65
N ALA A 3 -31.56 -13.07 5.74
CA ALA A 3 -30.15 -12.67 5.85
C ALA A 3 -29.92 -11.16 5.67
N ALA A 4 -30.75 -10.49 4.86
CA ALA A 4 -30.64 -9.04 4.64
C ALA A 4 -31.11 -8.24 5.87
N LEU A 5 -32.09 -8.75 6.62
CA LEU A 5 -32.56 -8.13 7.87
C LEU A 5 -31.53 -8.25 9.01
N VAL A 6 -30.73 -9.32 9.04
CA VAL A 6 -29.67 -9.50 10.05
C VAL A 6 -28.50 -8.54 9.82
N VAL A 7 -28.15 -8.29 8.55
CA VAL A 7 -27.11 -7.31 8.20
C VAL A 7 -27.58 -5.88 8.50
N PHE A 8 -28.84 -5.56 8.21
CA PHE A 8 -29.41 -4.24 8.51
C PHE A 8 -29.54 -3.99 10.03
N GLY A 9 -29.95 -5.00 10.80
CA GLY A 9 -30.03 -4.90 12.28
C GLY A 9 -28.68 -4.70 12.95
N ARG A 10 -27.61 -5.31 12.42
CA ARG A 10 -26.24 -5.10 12.92
C ARG A 10 -25.70 -3.69 12.61
N LEU A 11 -25.98 -3.15 11.42
CA LEU A 11 -25.61 -1.78 11.09
C LEU A 11 -26.39 -0.74 11.91
N TRP A 12 -27.67 -1.00 12.21
CA TRP A 12 -28.49 -0.08 13.01
C TRP A 12 -28.01 0.04 14.46
N CYS A 13 -27.62 -1.06 15.10
CA CYS A 13 -27.16 -1.06 16.49
C CYS A 13 -25.81 -0.35 16.68
N VAL A 14 -24.93 -0.40 15.67
CA VAL A 14 -23.64 0.32 15.69
C VAL A 14 -23.84 1.82 15.50
N ALA A 15 -24.82 2.23 14.70
CA ALA A 15 -25.10 3.65 14.43
C ALA A 15 -25.93 4.36 15.52
N HIS A 16 -26.63 3.62 16.40
CA HIS A 16 -27.57 4.20 17.38
C HIS A 16 -27.39 3.69 18.82
N SER A 17 -26.17 3.34 19.22
CA SER A 17 -25.92 3.07 20.65
C SER A 17 -26.05 4.38 21.45
N PRO A 18 -26.99 4.49 22.41
CA PRO A 18 -27.11 5.68 23.24
C PRO A 18 -25.97 5.73 24.26
N ASP A 19 -25.37 6.91 24.42
CA ASP A 19 -24.35 7.22 25.42
C ASP A 19 -24.79 6.78 26.82
N THR A 20 -24.17 5.72 27.34
CA THR A 20 -24.24 5.39 28.77
C THR A 20 -23.19 6.20 29.51
N SER A 21 -23.58 7.39 29.97
CA SER A 21 -22.95 8.03 31.14
C SER A 21 -23.29 7.27 32.41
N PRO A 22 -22.34 7.03 33.33
CA PRO A 22 -22.66 6.79 34.73
C PRO A 22 -22.62 8.09 35.55
N ALA A 23 -23.82 8.43 36.01
CA ALA A 23 -24.22 9.27 37.13
C ALA A 23 -23.21 9.57 38.25
N GLU A 24 -22.98 10.86 38.47
CA GLU A 24 -23.40 11.65 39.64
C GLU A 24 -23.78 10.93 40.96
N THR A 25 -23.06 11.24 42.04
CA THR A 25 -23.55 11.37 43.45
C THR A 25 -22.41 12.00 44.29
N ARG A 26 -22.50 13.03 45.15
CA ARG A 26 -23.56 13.60 46.01
C ARG A 26 -23.26 15.07 46.41
N ARG A 27 -24.31 15.90 46.42
CA ARG A 27 -24.76 16.95 47.37
C ARG A 27 -23.79 17.53 48.46
N SER A 28 -23.45 18.81 48.31
CA SER A 28 -23.65 20.06 49.14
C SER A 28 -23.91 20.02 50.68
N PRO A 29 -23.85 21.14 51.49
CA PRO A 29 -23.37 22.55 51.32
C PRO A 29 -22.61 23.10 52.60
N PRO A 30 -22.76 24.37 53.08
CA PRO A 30 -21.82 25.50 52.98
C PRO A 30 -21.16 25.91 54.32
N SER A 31 -20.12 26.77 54.29
CA SER A 31 -19.79 27.59 55.47
C SER A 31 -19.26 28.98 55.09
N SER A 32 -19.98 29.98 55.60
CA SER A 32 -19.73 31.41 55.57
C SER A 32 -18.56 31.82 56.49
N GLY A 33 -17.90 32.96 56.18
CA GLY A 33 -17.32 33.83 57.21
C GLY A 33 -15.96 34.49 56.94
N SER A 34 -16.01 35.78 56.54
CA SER A 34 -15.16 36.92 56.95
C SER A 34 -13.62 36.90 56.83
N ALA A 35 -13.06 37.81 56.01
CA ALA A 35 -12.56 39.15 56.42
C ALA A 35 -11.46 39.74 55.49
N ALA A 36 -11.76 40.92 54.93
CA ALA A 36 -10.96 42.08 54.47
C ALA A 36 -9.41 42.03 54.21
N SER A 37 -9.04 42.37 52.95
CA SER A 37 -8.06 43.39 52.42
C SER A 37 -6.55 43.37 52.79
N PRO A 38 -5.61 43.93 51.96
CA PRO A 38 -5.74 44.91 50.84
C PRO A 38 -4.98 44.51 49.52
N PRO A 39 -4.95 45.37 48.46
CA PRO A 39 -4.62 44.93 47.09
C PRO A 39 -3.11 45.01 46.79
N GLY A 40 -2.59 43.96 46.16
CA GLY A 40 -1.24 43.90 45.61
C GLY A 40 -1.28 43.44 44.16
N GLU A 41 -1.03 44.40 43.27
CA GLU A 41 -0.40 44.29 41.95
C GLU A 41 -0.35 42.91 41.26
N MET A 42 -1.09 42.80 40.15
CA MET A 42 -1.10 41.69 39.20
C MET A 42 0.28 41.46 38.56
N PRO A 43 0.80 40.22 38.51
CA PRO A 43 1.66 39.78 37.42
C PRO A 43 0.79 39.25 36.26
N PRO A 44 1.08 39.62 34.99
CA PRO A 44 0.34 39.07 33.85
C PRO A 44 0.65 37.57 33.67
N PRO A 45 -0.33 36.76 33.23
CA PRO A 45 -0.10 35.34 32.95
C PRO A 45 0.83 35.16 31.73
N PRO A 46 1.63 34.09 31.69
CA PRO A 46 2.62 33.88 30.64
C PRO A 46 1.95 33.55 29.30
N GLY A 47 2.37 34.28 28.26
CA GLY A 47 2.59 33.75 26.91
C GLY A 47 1.36 33.28 26.12
N ARG A 48 0.48 34.21 25.73
CA ARG A 48 -0.18 34.07 24.42
C ARG A 48 0.82 34.55 23.38
N SER A 49 1.22 33.67 22.48
CA SER A 49 2.01 33.97 21.29
C SER A 49 1.29 35.03 20.45
N ALA A 50 1.58 36.29 20.74
CA ALA A 50 1.18 37.43 19.94
C ALA A 50 2.31 37.70 18.95
N ASP A 51 2.22 37.10 17.78
CA ASP A 51 2.95 37.54 16.58
C ASP A 51 2.19 37.12 15.31
N ALA A 52 0.91 37.45 15.27
CA ALA A 52 0.14 37.49 14.03
C ALA A 52 -0.29 38.95 13.84
N GLY A 53 0.44 39.71 13.02
CA GLY A 53 0.07 41.09 12.69
C GLY A 53 -1.34 41.18 12.08
N PRO A 54 -2.04 42.32 12.19
CA PRO A 54 -3.44 42.47 11.77
C PRO A 54 -3.73 42.07 10.30
N ALA A 55 -2.73 42.16 9.42
CA ALA A 55 -2.80 41.69 8.04
C ALA A 55 -2.92 40.16 7.92
N THR A 56 -2.17 39.40 8.74
CA THR A 56 -2.21 37.91 8.73
C THR A 56 -3.53 37.36 9.25
N ALA A 57 -4.08 37.95 10.32
CA ALA A 57 -5.37 37.59 10.87
C ALA A 57 -6.54 37.91 9.90
N THR A 58 -6.40 38.96 9.10
CA THR A 58 -7.41 39.32 8.09
C THR A 58 -7.33 38.42 6.87
N ALA A 59 -6.13 38.09 6.39
CA ALA A 59 -5.93 37.13 5.31
C ALA A 59 -6.53 35.75 5.65
N CYS A 60 -6.28 35.21 6.84
CA CYS A 60 -6.84 33.91 7.22
C CYS A 60 -8.38 33.87 7.25
N ARG A 61 -9.05 34.98 7.57
CA ARG A 61 -10.52 35.04 7.58
C ARG A 61 -11.14 35.06 6.18
N THR A 62 -10.39 35.47 5.17
CA THR A 62 -10.89 35.61 3.80
C THR A 62 -10.41 34.50 2.86
N ALA A 63 -9.63 33.53 3.36
CA ALA A 63 -9.07 32.43 2.57
C ALA A 63 -10.13 31.65 1.80
N ASP A 64 -11.18 31.19 2.50
CA ASP A 64 -12.29 30.43 1.90
C ASP A 64 -12.96 31.22 0.76
N GLN A 65 -13.23 32.51 0.99
CA GLN A 65 -13.90 33.38 0.02
C GLN A 65 -13.02 33.66 -1.20
N ALA A 66 -11.71 33.86 -0.99
CA ALA A 66 -10.76 34.09 -2.07
C ALA A 66 -10.60 32.84 -2.96
N LEU A 67 -10.55 31.65 -2.34
CA LEU A 67 -10.54 30.37 -3.06
C LEU A 67 -11.83 30.15 -3.84
N GLU A 68 -12.99 30.39 -3.25
CA GLU A 68 -14.29 30.31 -3.95
C GLU A 68 -14.40 31.33 -5.09
N ALA A 69 -13.85 32.53 -4.94
CA ALA A 69 -13.82 33.54 -6.00
C ALA A 69 -12.96 33.07 -7.19
N ALA A 70 -11.77 32.53 -6.91
CA ALA A 70 -10.90 31.95 -7.94
C ALA A 70 -11.58 30.77 -8.67
N LEU A 71 -12.32 29.92 -7.95
CA LEU A 71 -13.09 28.82 -8.55
C LEU A 71 -14.21 29.31 -9.48
N LYS A 72 -14.90 30.40 -9.10
CA LYS A 72 -15.97 31.00 -9.91
C LYS A 72 -15.43 31.70 -11.17
N ALA A 73 -14.28 32.36 -11.07
CA ALA A 73 -13.67 33.13 -12.15
C ALA A 73 -12.19 32.73 -12.36
N PRO A 74 -11.91 31.52 -12.89
CA PRO A 74 -10.54 31.02 -13.05
C PRO A 74 -9.70 31.81 -14.06
N GLN A 75 -10.33 32.58 -14.95
CA GLN A 75 -9.68 33.47 -15.90
C GLN A 75 -9.37 34.86 -15.33
N ASP A 76 -9.84 35.19 -14.12
CA ASP A 76 -9.58 36.47 -13.48
C ASP A 76 -8.25 36.44 -12.73
N ALA A 77 -7.23 37.09 -13.31
CA ALA A 77 -5.90 37.18 -12.74
C ALA A 77 -5.87 37.83 -11.34
N ALA A 78 -6.78 38.76 -11.05
CA ALA A 78 -6.86 39.39 -9.73
C ALA A 78 -7.40 38.42 -8.67
N ALA A 79 -8.44 37.65 -9.01
CA ALA A 79 -8.99 36.62 -8.13
C ALA A 79 -7.96 35.52 -7.82
N LEU A 80 -7.22 35.06 -8.85
CA LEU A 80 -6.13 34.09 -8.70
C LEU A 80 -4.98 34.63 -7.84
N ALA A 81 -4.52 35.86 -8.10
CA ALA A 81 -3.47 36.49 -7.33
C ALA A 81 -3.86 36.67 -5.87
N GLN A 82 -5.12 37.05 -5.61
CA GLN A 82 -5.66 37.18 -4.26
C GLN A 82 -5.73 35.83 -3.55
N ALA A 83 -6.24 34.79 -4.20
CA ALA A 83 -6.27 33.44 -3.64
C ALA A 83 -4.86 32.95 -3.27
N ARG A 84 -3.90 33.07 -4.19
CA ARG A 84 -2.49 32.72 -3.94
C ARG A 84 -1.90 33.50 -2.76
N SER A 85 -2.08 34.81 -2.75
CA SER A 85 -1.55 35.68 -1.68
C SER A 85 -2.10 35.29 -0.31
N VAL A 86 -3.41 35.05 -0.21
CA VAL A 86 -4.06 34.70 1.05
C VAL A 86 -3.61 33.32 1.56
N VAL A 87 -3.55 32.31 0.69
CA VAL A 87 -3.10 30.96 1.06
C VAL A 87 -1.63 30.95 1.53
N GLN A 88 -0.78 31.75 0.86
CA GLN A 88 0.64 31.88 1.24
C GLN A 88 0.82 32.61 2.57
N THR A 89 0.04 33.67 2.81
CA THR A 89 0.22 34.55 3.98
C THR A 89 -0.43 33.98 5.23
N CYS A 90 -1.49 33.19 5.09
CA CYS A 90 -2.19 32.62 6.24
C CYS A 90 -1.38 31.49 6.89
N PRO A 91 -0.93 31.60 8.16
CA PRO A 91 -0.15 30.56 8.83
C PRO A 91 -0.96 29.29 9.14
N THR A 92 -2.28 29.40 9.27
CA THR A 92 -3.16 28.27 9.57
C THR A 92 -4.45 28.40 8.77
N LEU A 93 -4.58 27.56 7.74
CA LEU A 93 -5.78 27.52 6.91
C LEU A 93 -6.93 26.86 7.64
N SER A 94 -8.16 27.27 7.28
CA SER A 94 -9.36 26.61 7.77
C SER A 94 -9.48 25.20 7.15
N PRO A 95 -10.13 24.23 7.82
CA PRO A 95 -10.43 22.93 7.22
C PRO A 95 -11.21 23.06 5.90
N ARG A 96 -12.16 24.00 5.85
CA ARG A 96 -12.96 24.29 4.65
C ARG A 96 -12.10 24.76 3.47
N ALA A 97 -11.08 25.60 3.71
CA ALA A 97 -10.14 26.00 2.66
C ALA A 97 -9.43 24.79 2.06
N CYS A 98 -8.99 23.84 2.89
CA CYS A 98 -8.35 22.60 2.45
C CYS A 98 -9.31 21.69 1.66
N GLU A 99 -10.59 21.63 2.06
CA GLU A 99 -11.65 20.89 1.37
C GLU A 99 -11.98 21.42 -0.03
N LEU A 100 -11.58 22.66 -0.37
CA LEU A 100 -11.74 23.21 -1.72
C LEU A 100 -10.71 22.66 -2.71
N GLY A 101 -9.68 21.94 -2.26
CA GLY A 101 -8.63 21.38 -3.12
C GLY A 101 -9.16 20.53 -4.28
N PRO A 102 -10.08 19.56 -4.06
CA PRO A 102 -10.70 18.80 -5.13
C PRO A 102 -11.50 19.64 -6.14
N ALA A 103 -12.07 20.77 -5.71
CA ALA A 103 -12.75 21.68 -6.62
C ALA A 103 -11.75 22.43 -7.52
N LEU A 104 -10.57 22.79 -6.99
CA LEU A 104 -9.49 23.39 -7.78
C LEU A 104 -8.99 22.41 -8.84
N ASP A 105 -8.75 21.16 -8.46
CA ASP A 105 -8.33 20.09 -9.37
C ASP A 105 -9.38 19.81 -10.45
N ALA A 106 -10.67 19.72 -10.09
CA ALA A 106 -11.73 19.49 -11.06
C ALA A 106 -11.93 20.65 -12.04
N ARG A 107 -11.61 21.89 -11.62
CA ARG A 107 -11.75 23.07 -12.47
C ARG A 107 -10.59 23.22 -13.45
N GLU A 108 -9.41 22.74 -13.08
CA GLU A 108 -8.21 22.74 -13.91
C GLU A 108 -7.47 21.40 -13.78
N PRO A 109 -7.99 20.32 -14.39
CA PRO A 109 -7.40 19.00 -14.30
C PRO A 109 -6.03 18.98 -14.99
N LEU A 110 -5.07 18.27 -14.39
CA LEU A 110 -3.76 18.08 -15.00
C LEU A 110 -3.86 17.00 -16.09
N HIS A 111 -3.44 17.35 -17.30
CA HIS A 111 -3.34 16.43 -18.43
C HIS A 111 -1.87 16.15 -18.77
N ALA A 112 -1.56 14.92 -19.16
CA ALA A 112 -0.22 14.54 -19.58
C ALA A 112 0.36 15.47 -20.66
N GLY A 113 1.51 16.08 -20.37
CA GLY A 113 2.23 16.98 -21.29
C GLY A 113 1.70 18.41 -21.34
N ALA A 114 0.68 18.76 -20.56
CA ALA A 114 0.24 20.13 -20.37
C ALA A 114 0.98 20.77 -19.18
N GLU A 115 1.34 22.04 -19.33
CA GLU A 115 1.85 22.83 -18.20
C GLU A 115 0.73 23.04 -17.17
N PRO A 116 1.04 23.02 -15.87
CA PRO A 116 0.08 23.34 -14.83
C PRO A 116 -0.44 24.77 -15.02
N GLY A 117 -1.76 24.94 -15.00
CA GLY A 117 -2.36 26.25 -15.06
C GLY A 117 -2.43 26.96 -13.69
N PRO A 118 -2.97 28.18 -13.63
CA PRO A 118 -2.90 29.04 -12.45
C PRO A 118 -3.64 28.52 -11.21
N LEU A 119 -4.74 27.78 -11.36
CA LEU A 119 -5.43 27.16 -10.21
C LEU A 119 -4.62 25.99 -9.66
N ARG A 120 -3.84 25.30 -10.50
CA ARG A 120 -2.93 24.25 -10.04
C ARG A 120 -1.81 24.80 -9.16
N ASP A 121 -1.30 25.99 -9.44
CA ASP A 121 -0.37 26.70 -8.56
C ASP A 121 -0.98 27.02 -7.17
N VAL A 122 -2.25 27.44 -7.17
CA VAL A 122 -2.99 27.69 -5.92
C VAL A 122 -3.18 26.38 -5.15
N LEU A 123 -3.52 25.29 -5.83
CA LEU A 123 -3.64 23.96 -5.23
C LEU A 123 -2.30 23.44 -4.68
N ALA A 124 -1.18 23.65 -5.39
CA ALA A 124 0.15 23.29 -4.90
C ALA A 124 0.45 24.00 -3.58
N THR A 125 0.20 25.30 -3.53
CA THR A 125 0.36 26.10 -2.31
C THR A 125 -0.57 25.60 -1.19
N LEU A 126 -1.81 25.25 -1.52
CA LEU A 126 -2.77 24.70 -0.55
C LEU A 126 -2.26 23.39 0.05
N CYS A 127 -1.70 22.51 -0.78
CA CYS A 127 -1.12 21.24 -0.34
C CYS A 127 0.08 21.43 0.59
N GLU A 128 0.95 22.41 0.34
CA GLU A 128 2.08 22.70 1.25
C GLU A 128 1.64 23.22 2.63
N ARG A 129 0.43 23.81 2.71
CA ARG A 129 -0.03 24.57 3.89
C ARG A 129 -1.08 23.83 4.72
N CYS A 130 -1.82 22.92 4.11
CA CYS A 130 -2.85 22.15 4.80
C CYS A 130 -2.22 21.06 5.68
N PRO A 131 -2.82 20.78 6.86
CA PRO A 131 -2.38 19.69 7.71
C PRO A 131 -2.57 18.33 7.03
N ALA A 132 -1.91 17.30 7.54
CA ALA A 132 -2.04 15.93 7.04
C ALA A 132 -3.49 15.42 7.09
N GLU A 133 -4.23 15.77 8.15
CA GLU A 133 -5.68 15.55 8.24
C GLU A 133 -6.41 16.49 7.27
N GLY A 134 -7.00 15.94 6.20
CA GLY A 134 -7.65 16.75 5.16
C GLY A 134 -6.70 17.31 4.10
N HIS A 135 -5.49 16.75 3.98
CA HIS A 135 -4.50 17.18 2.98
C HIS A 135 -5.03 16.97 1.55
N PRO A 136 -5.25 18.04 0.75
CA PRO A 136 -5.99 17.95 -0.50
C PRO A 136 -5.29 17.08 -1.55
N CYS A 137 -3.98 17.23 -1.73
CA CYS A 137 -3.22 16.41 -2.68
C CYS A 137 -3.19 14.93 -2.30
N ALA A 138 -3.08 14.57 -1.02
CA ALA A 138 -3.14 13.19 -0.59
C ALA A 138 -4.54 12.59 -0.83
N GLY A 139 -5.61 13.33 -0.52
CA GLY A 139 -6.98 12.91 -0.83
C GLY A 139 -7.22 12.67 -2.32
N LEU A 140 -6.73 13.59 -3.17
CA LEU A 140 -6.80 13.44 -4.63
C LEU A 140 -5.98 12.26 -5.15
N PHE A 141 -4.79 12.03 -4.59
CA PHE A 141 -3.99 10.85 -4.90
C PHE A 141 -4.74 9.56 -4.56
N LEU A 142 -5.32 9.47 -3.35
CA LEU A 142 -6.06 8.28 -2.91
C LEU A 142 -7.28 8.04 -3.80
N LYS A 143 -7.99 9.10 -4.19
CA LYS A 143 -9.11 9.00 -5.14
C LYS A 143 -8.63 8.51 -6.51
N GLY A 144 -7.53 9.04 -7.04
CA GLY A 144 -6.92 8.59 -8.29
C GLY A 144 -6.48 7.13 -8.23
N LEU A 145 -5.92 6.69 -7.10
CA LEU A 145 -5.52 5.30 -6.86
C LEU A 145 -6.72 4.35 -6.81
N GLN A 146 -7.86 4.79 -6.29
CA GLN A 146 -9.11 4.00 -6.30
C GLN A 146 -9.77 3.98 -7.68
N GLN A 147 -9.47 4.95 -8.54
CA GLN A 147 -10.09 5.17 -9.85
C GLN A 147 -9.06 5.09 -10.98
N LEU A 148 -8.08 4.17 -10.91
CA LEU A 148 -6.96 4.11 -11.85
C LEU A 148 -7.37 4.01 -13.32
N GLU A 149 -8.49 3.35 -13.61
CA GLU A 149 -9.00 3.21 -14.99
C GLU A 149 -9.43 4.55 -15.58
N ASP A 150 -9.97 5.45 -14.76
CA ASP A 150 -10.50 6.75 -15.16
C ASP A 150 -9.52 7.90 -14.87
N SER A 151 -8.44 7.65 -14.12
CA SER A 151 -7.47 8.67 -13.72
C SER A 151 -6.33 8.81 -14.72
N ASP A 152 -5.87 10.04 -14.95
CA ASP A 152 -4.57 10.29 -15.60
C ASP A 152 -3.42 9.96 -14.62
N PRO A 153 -2.54 8.99 -14.93
CA PRO A 153 -1.40 8.66 -14.08
C PRO A 153 -0.46 9.84 -13.80
N ALA A 154 -0.40 10.84 -14.70
CA ALA A 154 0.39 12.06 -14.50
C ALA A 154 -0.21 12.95 -13.40
N ALA A 155 -1.54 13.10 -13.38
CA ALA A 155 -2.25 13.84 -12.33
C ALA A 155 -2.10 13.16 -10.97
N THR A 156 -2.30 11.84 -10.92
CA THR A 156 -2.13 11.04 -9.69
C THR A 156 -0.68 11.12 -9.18
N ARG A 157 0.31 11.08 -10.08
CA ARG A 157 1.72 11.27 -9.72
C ARG A 157 1.99 12.65 -9.14
N TRP A 158 1.52 13.71 -9.80
CA TRP A 158 1.71 15.09 -9.33
C TRP A 158 1.14 15.25 -7.92
N ASN A 159 -0.07 14.72 -7.68
CA ASN A 159 -0.71 14.78 -6.37
C ASN A 159 0.10 14.05 -5.29
N LEU A 160 0.72 12.91 -5.63
CA LEU A 160 1.62 12.20 -4.71
C LEU A 160 2.90 12.99 -4.42
N GLU A 161 3.49 13.63 -5.43
CA GLU A 161 4.70 14.47 -5.28
C GLU A 161 4.43 15.71 -4.39
N HIS A 162 3.19 16.20 -4.38
CA HIS A 162 2.75 17.34 -3.56
C HIS A 162 2.04 16.93 -2.26
N ALA A 163 2.05 15.65 -1.88
CA ALA A 163 1.40 15.18 -0.65
C ALA A 163 2.15 15.57 0.65
N GLY A 164 3.37 16.12 0.55
CA GLY A 164 4.10 16.70 1.68
C GLY A 164 4.16 15.80 2.91
N ALA A 165 3.66 16.28 4.05
CA ALA A 165 3.63 15.53 5.30
C ALA A 165 2.72 14.27 5.24
N ALA A 166 1.75 14.25 4.32
CA ALA A 166 0.86 13.12 4.09
C ALA A 166 1.42 12.07 3.11
N SER A 167 2.60 12.29 2.52
CA SER A 167 3.21 11.36 1.55
C SER A 167 3.40 9.95 2.11
N ARG A 168 3.71 9.81 3.40
CA ARG A 168 3.87 8.49 4.03
C ARG A 168 2.57 7.69 3.94
N VAL A 169 1.45 8.26 4.38
CA VAL A 169 0.13 7.61 4.37
C VAL A 169 -0.32 7.30 2.93
N ALA A 170 -0.07 8.22 2.00
CA ALA A 170 -0.32 8.00 0.58
C ALA A 170 0.48 6.81 0.03
N CYS A 171 1.77 6.71 0.36
CA CYS A 171 2.61 5.59 -0.04
C CYS A 171 2.24 4.26 0.63
N GLU A 172 1.73 4.28 1.86
CA GLU A 172 1.19 3.08 2.53
C GLU A 172 -0.06 2.58 1.80
N ALA A 173 -0.94 3.48 1.34
CA ALA A 173 -2.08 3.12 0.50
C ALA A 173 -1.63 2.58 -0.86
N LEU A 174 -0.64 3.20 -1.52
CA LEU A 174 -0.05 2.68 -2.76
C LEU A 174 0.49 1.25 -2.58
N ALA A 175 1.19 1.00 -1.47
CA ALA A 175 1.73 -0.32 -1.17
C ALA A 175 0.62 -1.36 -1.06
N ARG A 176 -0.45 -1.06 -0.33
CA ARG A 176 -1.60 -1.95 -0.13
C ARG A 176 -2.42 -2.16 -1.41
N ASP A 177 -2.75 -1.10 -2.13
CA ASP A 177 -3.77 -1.14 -3.19
C ASP A 177 -3.16 -1.40 -4.57
N LEU A 178 -1.84 -1.28 -4.73
CA LEU A 178 -1.16 -1.48 -6.01
C LEU A 178 0.02 -2.45 -5.95
N VAL A 179 0.90 -2.35 -4.94
CA VAL A 179 2.14 -3.14 -4.91
C VAL A 179 1.86 -4.57 -4.42
N VAL A 180 1.05 -4.75 -3.37
CA VAL A 180 0.63 -6.08 -2.87
C VAL A 180 -0.10 -6.90 -3.94
N PRO A 181 -1.11 -6.34 -4.65
CA PRO A 181 -1.69 -6.95 -5.85
C PRO A 181 -0.65 -7.39 -6.88
N ALA A 182 0.27 -6.49 -7.25
CA ALA A 182 1.29 -6.78 -8.25
C ALA A 182 2.27 -7.90 -7.80
N ALA A 183 2.49 -8.05 -6.49
CA ALA A 183 3.32 -9.09 -5.90
C ALA A 183 2.61 -10.45 -5.74
N SER A 184 1.30 -10.52 -5.97
CA SER A 184 0.49 -11.71 -5.72
C SER A 184 0.13 -12.43 -7.03
N ALA A 185 0.08 -13.77 -7.00
CA ALA A 185 -0.13 -14.56 -8.21
C ALA A 185 -1.61 -14.65 -8.67
N SER A 186 -2.56 -14.36 -7.78
CA SER A 186 -4.00 -14.49 -8.03
C SER A 186 -4.59 -13.34 -8.85
N GLU A 187 -3.94 -12.17 -8.87
CA GLU A 187 -4.47 -10.98 -9.54
C GLU A 187 -3.72 -10.69 -10.84
N LYS A 188 -4.46 -10.68 -11.95
CA LYS A 188 -3.95 -10.14 -13.22
C LYS A 188 -4.17 -8.62 -13.19
N PRO A 189 -3.11 -7.80 -13.04
CA PRO A 189 -3.30 -6.36 -12.97
C PRO A 189 -3.82 -5.81 -14.30
N SER A 190 -4.73 -4.85 -14.22
CA SER A 190 -5.23 -4.12 -15.39
C SER A 190 -4.09 -3.35 -16.09
N ASP A 191 -4.33 -2.88 -17.31
CA ASP A 191 -3.36 -2.01 -17.99
C ASP A 191 -3.13 -0.70 -17.23
N ALA A 192 -4.19 -0.13 -16.63
CA ALA A 192 -4.08 1.06 -15.81
C ALA A 192 -3.21 0.82 -14.57
N ALA A 193 -3.44 -0.27 -13.83
CA ALA A 193 -2.60 -0.67 -12.69
C ALA A 193 -1.13 -0.87 -13.10
N ARG A 194 -0.88 -1.51 -14.25
CA ARG A 194 0.48 -1.72 -14.77
C ARG A 194 1.21 -0.42 -15.09
N ARG A 195 0.50 0.56 -15.69
CA ARG A 195 1.04 1.92 -15.96
C ARG A 195 1.27 2.69 -14.66
N ALA A 196 0.28 2.70 -13.77
CA ALA A 196 0.35 3.36 -12.47
C ALA A 196 1.54 2.86 -11.65
N PHE A 197 1.79 1.55 -11.62
CA PHE A 197 2.92 0.98 -10.88
C PHE A 197 4.25 1.57 -11.34
N GLY A 198 4.49 1.65 -12.66
CA GLY A 198 5.75 2.19 -13.21
C GLY A 198 5.90 3.71 -13.05
N THR A 199 4.83 4.41 -12.71
CA THR A 199 4.80 5.87 -12.58
C THR A 199 4.81 6.31 -11.12
N LEU A 200 4.09 5.61 -10.24
CA LEU A 200 3.85 5.99 -8.85
C LEU A 200 4.83 5.34 -7.87
N VAL A 201 5.19 4.06 -8.06
CA VAL A 201 6.10 3.34 -7.15
C VAL A 201 7.45 4.06 -6.99
N PRO A 202 8.10 4.56 -8.06
CA PRO A 202 9.37 5.29 -7.91
C PRO A 202 9.31 6.50 -6.97
N VAL A 203 8.16 7.18 -6.90
CA VAL A 203 7.96 8.31 -5.99
C VAL A 203 7.99 7.84 -4.54
N CYS A 204 7.32 6.72 -4.25
CA CYS A 204 7.23 6.15 -2.90
C CYS A 204 8.46 5.39 -2.42
N LEU A 205 9.33 4.93 -3.33
CA LEU A 205 10.62 4.35 -2.94
C LEU A 205 11.52 5.32 -2.18
N ARG A 206 11.31 6.65 -2.33
CA ARG A 206 12.06 7.67 -1.60
C ARG A 206 11.63 7.84 -0.14
N HIS A 207 10.50 7.22 0.25
CA HIS A 207 9.91 7.36 1.58
C HIS A 207 10.11 6.11 2.46
N ASP A 208 10.84 5.09 1.99
CA ASP A 208 11.12 3.82 2.70
C ASP A 208 9.86 3.08 3.21
N VAL A 209 8.71 3.33 2.59
CA VAL A 209 7.42 2.73 2.96
C VAL A 209 7.23 1.34 2.33
N ILE A 210 7.81 1.12 1.15
CA ILE A 210 7.64 -0.14 0.41
C ILE A 210 8.81 -1.07 0.78
N PRO A 211 8.57 -2.18 1.50
CA PRO A 211 9.65 -3.10 1.88
C PRO A 211 10.34 -3.68 0.63
N PRO A 212 11.69 -3.83 0.63
CA PRO A 212 12.41 -4.41 -0.49
C PRO A 212 11.89 -5.78 -0.92
N ALA A 213 11.54 -6.64 0.05
CA ALA A 213 10.96 -7.97 -0.22
C ALA A 213 9.64 -7.88 -1.03
N LEU A 214 8.78 -6.91 -0.70
CA LEU A 214 7.54 -6.66 -1.42
C LEU A 214 7.80 -6.14 -2.83
N LEU A 215 8.75 -5.19 -2.98
CA LEU A 215 9.13 -4.67 -4.29
C LEU A 215 9.70 -5.76 -5.19
N HIS A 216 10.59 -6.61 -4.68
CA HIS A 216 11.20 -7.71 -5.45
C HIS A 216 10.13 -8.70 -5.92
N ALA A 217 9.19 -9.05 -5.04
CA ALA A 217 8.06 -9.91 -5.38
C ALA A 217 7.19 -9.31 -6.50
N ALA A 218 6.83 -8.03 -6.40
CA ALA A 218 6.04 -7.34 -7.42
C ALA A 218 6.75 -7.29 -8.78
N VAL A 219 8.03 -6.93 -8.80
CA VAL A 219 8.82 -6.84 -10.03
C VAL A 219 9.01 -8.21 -10.68
N LEU A 220 9.28 -9.25 -9.88
CA LEU A 220 9.42 -10.63 -10.34
C LEU A 220 8.12 -11.13 -10.99
N ASN A 221 7.00 -11.01 -10.28
CA ASN A 221 5.72 -11.53 -10.73
C ASN A 221 5.26 -10.82 -12.03
N ARG A 222 5.54 -9.52 -12.18
CA ARG A 222 5.31 -8.80 -13.43
C ARG A 222 6.15 -9.32 -14.59
N ARG A 223 7.44 -9.58 -14.40
CA ARG A 223 8.31 -10.12 -15.48
C ARG A 223 7.88 -11.51 -15.93
N LEU A 224 7.43 -12.33 -14.99
CA LEU A 224 7.00 -13.69 -15.31
C LEU A 224 5.60 -13.73 -15.94
N THR A 225 4.79 -12.67 -15.81
CA THR A 225 3.45 -12.60 -16.40
C THR A 225 3.52 -12.46 -17.92
N PRO A 226 2.96 -13.42 -18.69
CA PRO A 226 2.98 -13.36 -20.15
C PRO A 226 2.29 -12.10 -20.69
N GLY A 227 2.93 -11.43 -21.67
CA GLY A 227 2.41 -10.20 -22.28
C GLY A 227 2.55 -8.94 -21.42
N ALA A 228 3.21 -9.01 -20.27
CA ALA A 228 3.58 -7.82 -19.52
C ALA A 228 4.80 -7.14 -20.18
N ALA A 229 4.69 -5.84 -20.46
CA ALA A 229 5.87 -5.04 -20.77
C ALA A 229 6.85 -5.14 -19.59
N PRO A 230 8.17 -5.32 -19.86
CA PRO A 230 9.15 -5.33 -18.80
C PRO A 230 9.04 -4.05 -17.97
N PRO A 231 9.19 -4.12 -16.64
CA PRO A 231 9.25 -2.91 -15.82
C PRO A 231 10.33 -1.99 -16.37
N LYS A 232 10.13 -0.67 -16.27
CA LYS A 232 11.16 0.30 -16.65
C LYS A 232 12.48 -0.09 -15.96
N GLU A 233 13.58 -0.04 -16.72
CA GLU A 233 14.88 -0.54 -16.27
C GLU A 233 15.33 0.12 -14.97
N ASP A 234 14.99 1.39 -14.76
CA ASP A 234 15.29 2.14 -13.54
C ASP A 234 14.70 1.50 -12.26
N LEU A 235 13.48 0.99 -12.31
CA LEU A 235 12.82 0.35 -11.17
C LEU A 235 13.42 -1.03 -10.91
N PHE A 236 13.80 -1.73 -11.96
CA PHE A 236 14.49 -3.02 -11.88
C PHE A 236 15.92 -2.88 -11.35
N GLU A 237 16.68 -1.89 -11.82
CA GLU A 237 18.02 -1.57 -11.31
C GLU A 237 17.99 -1.14 -9.84
N ARG A 238 16.99 -0.35 -9.44
CA ARG A 238 16.80 0.02 -8.02
C ARG A 238 16.49 -1.20 -7.14
N ALA A 239 15.72 -2.16 -7.64
CA ALA A 239 15.50 -3.43 -6.93
C ALA A 239 16.81 -4.25 -6.85
N LEU A 240 17.59 -4.32 -7.93
CA LEU A 240 18.89 -5.01 -7.96
C LEU A 240 19.95 -4.38 -7.05
N ALA A 241 19.96 -3.05 -6.91
CA ALA A 241 20.96 -2.31 -6.12
C ALA A 241 20.90 -2.62 -4.61
N SER A 242 19.87 -3.34 -4.16
CA SER A 242 19.70 -3.77 -2.76
C SER A 242 20.62 -4.92 -2.33
N GLY A 243 21.42 -5.49 -3.25
CA GLY A 243 22.50 -6.43 -2.94
C GLY A 243 22.62 -7.57 -3.94
N ALA A 244 23.85 -7.99 -4.25
CA ALA A 244 24.09 -9.17 -5.07
C ALA A 244 23.79 -10.44 -4.25
N PRO A 245 23.06 -11.43 -4.81
CA PRO A 245 22.83 -12.67 -4.11
C PRO A 245 24.15 -13.42 -3.90
N PRO A 246 24.41 -13.95 -2.70
CA PRO A 246 25.54 -14.84 -2.45
C PRO A 246 25.42 -16.15 -3.26
N ALA A 247 26.47 -16.97 -3.21
CA ALA A 247 26.46 -18.29 -3.84
C ALA A 247 25.27 -19.13 -3.34
N LEU A 248 24.39 -19.53 -4.26
CA LEU A 248 23.18 -20.29 -3.97
C LEU A 248 23.51 -21.75 -3.67
N THR A 249 22.81 -22.35 -2.72
CA THR A 249 22.96 -23.76 -2.35
C THR A 249 21.61 -24.48 -2.38
N LYS A 250 21.63 -25.81 -2.57
CA LYS A 250 20.40 -26.63 -2.47
C LYS A 250 19.93 -26.63 -1.02
N ILE A 251 18.70 -26.17 -0.80
CA ILE A 251 18.06 -26.14 0.51
C ILE A 251 16.97 -27.22 0.58
N VAL A 252 17.08 -28.10 1.56
CA VAL A 252 16.03 -29.07 1.90
C VAL A 252 15.00 -28.36 2.80
N PRO A 253 13.68 -28.49 2.54
CA PRO A 253 12.66 -27.92 3.42
C PRO A 253 12.62 -28.61 4.78
N ASP A 254 12.21 -27.88 5.82
CA ASP A 254 12.10 -28.44 7.17
C ASP A 254 10.82 -29.29 7.32
N GLN A 255 9.77 -28.92 6.59
CA GLN A 255 8.49 -29.64 6.56
C GLN A 255 7.92 -29.65 5.14
N VAL A 256 7.24 -30.73 4.79
CA VAL A 256 6.48 -30.84 3.54
C VAL A 256 5.04 -31.19 3.89
N LYS A 257 4.09 -30.40 3.37
CA LYS A 257 2.64 -30.57 3.56
C LYS A 257 1.96 -30.69 2.20
N GLY A 258 0.77 -31.28 2.15
CA GLY A 258 0.03 -31.46 0.90
C GLY A 258 -0.06 -32.93 0.49
N ALA A 259 0.29 -33.23 -0.75
CA ALA A 259 0.22 -34.57 -1.33
C ALA A 259 0.87 -35.67 -0.46
N GLU A 260 0.28 -36.85 -0.52
CA GLU A 260 0.78 -38.04 0.17
C GLU A 260 2.20 -38.36 -0.28
N ALA A 261 3.06 -38.72 0.68
CA ALA A 261 4.49 -38.97 0.44
C ALA A 261 5.24 -37.80 -0.24
N GLY A 262 4.73 -36.57 -0.09
CA GLY A 262 5.27 -35.36 -0.72
C GLY A 262 6.74 -35.05 -0.42
N ALA A 263 7.30 -35.59 0.67
CA ALA A 263 8.73 -35.49 0.98
C ALA A 263 9.63 -36.09 -0.11
N HIS A 264 9.12 -37.05 -0.90
CA HIS A 264 9.85 -37.63 -2.03
C HIS A 264 10.15 -36.65 -3.16
N ALA A 265 9.39 -35.55 -3.26
CA ALA A 265 9.70 -34.51 -4.23
C ALA A 265 10.96 -33.70 -3.86
N PHE A 266 11.56 -33.91 -2.69
CA PHE A 266 12.71 -33.12 -2.20
C PHE A 266 13.87 -33.99 -1.70
N ASP A 267 13.83 -35.31 -1.93
CA ASP A 267 14.79 -36.26 -1.38
C ASP A 267 16.01 -36.51 -2.29
N GLY A 268 16.07 -35.86 -3.45
CA GLY A 268 17.15 -36.01 -4.43
C GLY A 268 17.03 -37.25 -5.30
N LYS A 269 15.94 -38.02 -5.20
CA LYS A 269 15.74 -39.25 -5.96
C LYS A 269 14.74 -39.02 -7.09
N GLU A 270 15.27 -38.79 -8.28
CA GLU A 270 14.48 -38.48 -9.48
C GLU A 270 13.45 -39.55 -9.90
N ARG A 271 13.49 -40.75 -9.33
CA ARG A 271 12.56 -41.86 -9.63
C ARG A 271 11.34 -41.90 -8.71
N SER A 272 11.35 -41.19 -7.58
CA SER A 272 10.23 -41.16 -6.64
C SER A 272 9.24 -40.06 -7.01
N GLY A 273 8.39 -40.34 -7.99
CA GLY A 273 7.30 -39.46 -8.37
C GLY A 273 6.23 -39.34 -7.27
N VAL A 274 5.84 -38.11 -6.96
CA VAL A 274 4.70 -37.77 -6.10
C VAL A 274 3.51 -37.44 -6.99
N ASP A 275 2.41 -38.18 -6.86
CA ASP A 275 1.15 -37.83 -7.53
C ASP A 275 0.47 -36.67 -6.79
N LEU A 276 0.33 -35.53 -7.45
CA LEU A 276 -0.32 -34.35 -6.89
C LEU A 276 -1.85 -34.39 -7.06
N GLY A 277 -2.39 -35.39 -7.75
CA GLY A 277 -3.83 -35.57 -8.00
C GLY A 277 -4.68 -35.84 -6.77
N ASN A 278 -4.06 -36.24 -5.66
CA ASN A 278 -4.72 -36.47 -4.38
C ASN A 278 -4.54 -35.30 -3.38
N GLY A 279 -3.73 -34.29 -3.74
CA GLY A 279 -3.38 -33.17 -2.89
C GLY A 279 -4.37 -32.01 -2.99
N HIS A 280 -5.61 -32.18 -2.53
CA HIS A 280 -6.49 -31.03 -2.28
C HIS A 280 -6.31 -30.54 -0.84
N PHE A 281 -5.29 -29.72 -0.61
CA PHE A 281 -5.19 -28.88 0.59
C PHE A 281 -5.57 -27.44 0.22
N GLY A 282 -6.80 -27.29 -0.28
CA GLY A 282 -7.40 -26.01 -0.64
C GLY A 282 -7.97 -25.28 0.57
N ARG A 283 -7.19 -25.10 1.64
CA ARG A 283 -7.68 -24.32 2.78
C ARG A 283 -7.67 -22.81 2.47
N TRP A 284 -6.72 -22.35 1.65
CA TRP A 284 -6.58 -20.96 1.19
C TRP A 284 -5.48 -20.79 0.10
N GLU A 285 -5.37 -19.61 -0.51
CA GLU A 285 -4.58 -19.31 -1.74
C GLU A 285 -3.08 -19.65 -1.70
N ALA A 286 -2.50 -19.88 -0.52
CA ALA A 286 -1.07 -20.09 -0.32
C ALA A 286 -0.63 -21.58 -0.27
N ASP A 287 -1.56 -22.51 -0.06
CA ASP A 287 -1.19 -23.89 0.31
C ASP A 287 -0.78 -24.75 -0.88
N GLY A 288 -1.39 -24.57 -2.05
CA GLY A 288 -1.12 -25.40 -3.23
C GLY A 288 -1.41 -26.90 -2.99
N ALA A 289 -1.01 -27.74 -3.95
CA ALA A 289 -1.11 -29.19 -3.83
C ALA A 289 0.04 -29.80 -2.99
N LEU A 290 1.17 -29.10 -2.92
CA LEU A 290 2.34 -29.47 -2.13
C LEU A 290 3.03 -28.19 -1.65
N ARG A 291 3.42 -28.13 -0.39
CA ARG A 291 4.08 -26.98 0.23
C ARG A 291 5.35 -27.41 0.95
N ALA A 292 6.49 -26.89 0.49
CA ALA A 292 7.78 -26.95 1.16
C ALA A 292 7.89 -25.77 2.12
N GLN A 293 8.01 -26.03 3.42
CA GLN A 293 8.04 -25.02 4.47
C GLN A 293 9.42 -24.94 5.15
N PHE A 294 9.85 -23.71 5.43
CA PHE A 294 11.07 -23.39 6.16
C PHE A 294 10.71 -22.78 7.51
N THR A 295 11.11 -23.43 8.59
CA THR A 295 10.88 -22.99 9.98
C THR A 295 11.56 -21.66 10.25
N LYS A 296 12.79 -21.50 9.73
CA LYS A 296 13.42 -20.19 9.56
C LYS A 296 13.28 -19.80 8.08
N PRO A 297 12.62 -18.67 7.76
CA PRO A 297 12.52 -18.21 6.38
C PRO A 297 13.89 -18.11 5.72
N LEU A 298 13.95 -18.45 4.43
CA LEU A 298 15.17 -18.27 3.65
C LEU A 298 15.52 -16.79 3.60
N GLN A 299 16.79 -16.47 3.83
CA GLN A 299 17.31 -15.13 3.58
C GLN A 299 17.15 -14.76 2.12
N TRP A 300 17.42 -15.71 1.21
CA TRP A 300 17.28 -15.52 -0.23
C TRP A 300 16.81 -16.80 -0.93
N LEU A 301 15.89 -16.65 -1.87
CA LEU A 301 15.57 -17.63 -2.91
C LEU A 301 16.04 -17.04 -4.24
N GLY A 302 16.94 -17.75 -4.93
CA GLY A 302 17.54 -17.27 -6.19
C GLY A 302 17.18 -18.11 -7.40
N ALA A 303 16.86 -19.39 -7.22
CA ALA A 303 16.39 -20.24 -8.31
C ALA A 303 15.57 -21.43 -7.78
N VAL A 304 14.78 -22.01 -8.66
CA VAL A 304 14.13 -23.31 -8.45
C VAL A 304 14.35 -24.20 -9.66
N ARG A 305 14.55 -25.49 -9.41
CA ARG A 305 14.55 -26.52 -10.45
C ARG A 305 13.39 -27.45 -10.19
N VAL A 306 12.69 -27.84 -11.24
CA VAL A 306 11.55 -28.75 -11.15
C VAL A 306 11.65 -29.81 -12.23
N ARG A 307 11.32 -31.04 -11.86
CA ARG A 307 11.11 -32.14 -12.79
C ARG A 307 9.73 -32.71 -12.53
N ALA A 308 8.84 -32.55 -13.50
CA ALA A 308 7.46 -32.98 -13.39
C ALA A 308 6.96 -33.62 -14.69
N SER A 309 5.86 -34.35 -14.59
CA SER A 309 5.05 -34.83 -15.70
C SER A 309 3.67 -34.18 -15.62
N GLY A 310 3.48 -33.12 -16.41
CA GLY A 310 2.31 -32.23 -16.43
C GLY A 310 2.63 -30.80 -15.98
N PRO A 311 1.93 -29.80 -16.54
CA PRO A 311 2.24 -28.39 -16.31
C PRO A 311 1.79 -27.88 -14.93
N GLY A 312 2.45 -26.83 -14.46
CA GLY A 312 2.14 -26.21 -13.18
C GLY A 312 2.93 -24.96 -12.90
N THR A 313 2.69 -24.40 -11.72
CA THR A 313 3.40 -23.22 -11.22
C THR A 313 3.94 -23.45 -9.81
N LEU A 314 5.10 -22.88 -9.53
CA LEU A 314 5.64 -22.74 -8.18
C LEU A 314 5.41 -21.31 -7.71
N ARG A 315 4.91 -21.14 -6.49
CA ARG A 315 4.72 -19.83 -5.85
C ARG A 315 5.47 -19.81 -4.53
N ALA A 316 6.20 -18.73 -4.27
CA ALA A 316 6.86 -18.54 -2.98
C ALA A 316 5.95 -17.80 -2.02
N ILE A 317 6.06 -18.04 -0.72
CA ILE A 317 5.40 -17.28 0.34
C ILE A 317 6.46 -16.37 0.96
N VAL A 318 6.40 -15.08 0.63
CA VAL A 318 7.32 -14.05 1.13
C VAL A 318 6.67 -13.36 2.31
N ARG A 319 7.27 -13.50 3.51
CA ARG A 319 6.72 -12.91 4.72
C ARG A 319 6.98 -11.41 4.78
N LEU A 320 5.98 -10.66 5.22
CA LEU A 320 6.00 -9.21 5.36
C LEU A 320 5.60 -8.82 6.79
N SER A 321 5.97 -7.62 7.21
CA SER A 321 5.73 -7.10 8.56
C SER A 321 4.30 -6.60 8.75
N ASP A 322 3.75 -5.89 7.77
CA ASP A 322 2.68 -4.92 7.97
C ASP A 322 1.67 -4.87 6.81
N VAL A 323 2.15 -5.01 5.56
CA VAL A 323 1.31 -5.02 4.35
C VAL A 323 1.32 -6.39 3.68
N GLY A 324 0.20 -6.80 3.08
CA GLY A 324 0.08 -8.08 2.38
C GLY A 324 -1.22 -8.83 2.66
N LEU A 325 -1.33 -10.02 2.06
CA LEU A 325 -2.37 -10.99 2.35
C LEU A 325 -2.24 -11.46 3.80
N GLU A 326 -3.36 -11.62 4.49
CA GLU A 326 -3.37 -12.08 5.87
C GLU A 326 -3.34 -13.61 5.93
N ASP A 327 -2.37 -14.16 6.66
CA ASP A 327 -2.37 -15.57 7.04
C ASP A 327 -3.35 -15.75 8.22
N PRO A 328 -4.49 -16.43 8.02
CA PRO A 328 -5.51 -16.57 9.05
C PRO A 328 -5.06 -17.45 10.23
N GLU A 329 -4.05 -18.31 10.04
CA GLU A 329 -3.55 -19.20 11.08
C GLU A 329 -2.45 -18.53 11.91
N ARG A 330 -1.55 -17.82 11.24
CA ARG A 330 -0.35 -17.23 11.87
C ARG A 330 -0.51 -15.76 12.22
N LYS A 331 -1.58 -15.10 11.75
CA LYS A 331 -1.80 -13.65 11.86
C LYS A 331 -0.61 -12.84 11.33
N THR A 332 0.05 -13.37 10.31
CA THR A 332 1.19 -12.73 9.62
C THR A 332 0.75 -12.22 8.26
N ARG A 333 1.49 -11.26 7.72
CA ARG A 333 1.27 -10.76 6.36
C ARG A 333 2.25 -11.42 5.40
N PHE A 334 1.83 -11.68 4.16
CA PHE A 334 2.71 -12.22 3.12
C PHE A 334 2.22 -11.82 1.73
N VAL A 335 3.05 -12.09 0.73
CA VAL A 335 2.67 -12.12 -0.69
C VAL A 335 3.11 -13.43 -1.31
N ASN A 336 2.44 -13.86 -2.38
CA ASN A 336 2.63 -15.17 -3.00
C ASN A 336 3.08 -15.12 -4.48
N PRO A 337 4.22 -14.47 -4.80
CA PRO A 337 4.64 -14.32 -6.20
C PRO A 337 4.86 -15.67 -6.89
N THR A 338 4.54 -15.74 -8.18
CA THR A 338 4.95 -16.87 -9.01
C THR A 338 6.47 -16.83 -9.17
N VAL A 339 7.15 -17.94 -8.89
CA VAL A 339 8.62 -18.06 -9.04
C VAL A 339 9.03 -18.95 -10.21
N CYS A 340 8.12 -19.82 -10.66
CA CYS A 340 8.35 -20.65 -11.84
C CYS A 340 7.02 -21.07 -12.48
N ARG A 341 6.98 -21.09 -13.81
CA ARG A 341 5.96 -21.79 -14.59
C ARG A 341 6.67 -22.90 -15.35
N PHE A 342 6.20 -24.13 -15.22
CA PHE A 342 6.84 -25.30 -15.82
C PHE A 342 5.84 -26.08 -16.68
N GLN A 343 6.34 -26.70 -17.74
CA GLN A 343 5.53 -27.49 -18.68
C GLN A 343 5.36 -28.93 -18.22
N GLY A 344 6.31 -29.44 -17.44
CA GLY A 344 6.33 -30.80 -16.93
C GLY A 344 6.46 -31.83 -18.04
N ASN A 345 7.48 -31.69 -18.87
CA ASN A 345 7.75 -32.64 -19.97
C ASN A 345 8.56 -33.88 -19.53
N GLY A 346 8.77 -34.07 -18.22
CA GLY A 346 9.58 -35.14 -17.63
C GLY A 346 11.08 -34.84 -17.53
N SER A 347 11.56 -33.73 -18.11
CA SER A 347 12.93 -33.25 -17.98
C SER A 347 13.07 -32.16 -16.90
N TRP A 348 14.31 -31.79 -16.58
CA TRP A 348 14.58 -30.71 -15.65
C TRP A 348 14.28 -29.35 -16.28
N GLU A 349 13.45 -28.56 -15.61
CA GLU A 349 13.17 -27.16 -15.94
C GLU A 349 13.73 -26.27 -14.82
N GLU A 350 14.57 -25.30 -15.19
CA GLU A 350 15.21 -24.38 -14.25
C GLU A 350 14.64 -22.96 -14.42
N CYS A 351 14.16 -22.40 -13.32
CA CYS A 351 13.67 -21.04 -13.22
C CYS A 351 14.64 -20.24 -12.33
N ARG A 352 15.56 -19.50 -12.96
CA ARG A 352 16.41 -18.53 -12.26
C ARG A 352 15.64 -17.24 -12.05
N LEU A 353 15.68 -16.73 -10.82
CA LEU A 353 15.00 -15.50 -10.48
C LEU A 353 15.91 -14.32 -10.85
N PRO A 354 15.47 -13.39 -11.72
CA PRO A 354 16.26 -12.21 -12.06
C PRO A 354 16.45 -11.27 -10.86
N LEU A 355 15.54 -11.36 -9.88
CA LEU A 355 15.64 -10.72 -8.58
C LEU A 355 15.44 -11.80 -7.52
N PRO A 356 16.42 -12.00 -6.61
CA PRO A 356 16.25 -12.95 -5.54
C PRO A 356 15.16 -12.45 -4.57
N LEU A 357 14.31 -13.37 -4.13
CA LEU A 357 13.28 -13.06 -3.12
C LEU A 357 13.88 -13.26 -1.74
N SER A 358 13.63 -12.32 -0.83
CA SER A 358 14.06 -12.44 0.56
C SER A 358 12.91 -12.84 1.49
N ASN A 359 13.23 -13.35 2.67
CA ASN A 359 12.27 -13.74 3.71
C ASN A 359 11.22 -14.76 3.22
N VAL A 360 11.67 -15.78 2.49
CA VAL A 360 10.80 -16.80 1.90
C VAL A 360 10.51 -17.89 2.94
N GLU A 361 9.26 -17.98 3.38
CA GLU A 361 8.82 -18.95 4.38
C GLU A 361 8.47 -20.31 3.77
N ALA A 362 7.96 -20.32 2.54
CA ALA A 362 7.57 -21.55 1.88
C ALA A 362 7.61 -21.42 0.36
N VAL A 363 7.65 -22.57 -0.32
CA VAL A 363 7.39 -22.67 -1.76
C VAL A 363 6.32 -23.73 -1.98
N SER A 364 5.25 -23.35 -2.67
CA SER A 364 4.09 -24.19 -2.93
C SER A 364 3.93 -24.50 -4.41
N VAL A 365 3.50 -25.72 -4.73
CA VAL A 365 3.28 -26.23 -6.09
C VAL A 365 1.79 -26.19 -6.40
N PHE A 366 1.43 -25.62 -7.56
CA PHE A 366 0.07 -25.50 -8.07
C PHE A 366 -0.01 -26.17 -9.45
N PRO A 367 -0.56 -27.39 -9.52
CA PRO A 367 -0.83 -28.06 -10.80
C PRO A 367 -1.79 -27.24 -11.68
N GLU A 368 -1.54 -27.21 -12.99
CA GLU A 368 -2.49 -26.66 -13.97
C GLU A 368 -3.47 -27.71 -14.50
N ARG A 369 -3.26 -28.98 -14.14
CA ARG A 369 -4.15 -30.11 -14.45
C ARG A 369 -4.50 -30.85 -13.18
N GLU A 370 -5.63 -31.55 -13.19
CA GLU A 370 -6.12 -32.32 -12.05
C GLU A 370 -5.12 -33.35 -11.52
N ARG A 371 -4.29 -33.93 -12.39
CA ARG A 371 -3.24 -34.88 -12.02
C ARG A 371 -1.94 -34.57 -12.74
N ILE A 372 -0.89 -34.35 -11.96
CA ILE A 372 0.50 -34.27 -12.45
C ILE A 372 1.38 -35.08 -11.51
N THR A 373 2.48 -35.61 -12.03
CA THR A 373 3.50 -36.26 -11.20
C THR A 373 4.66 -35.31 -10.99
N LEU A 374 4.99 -35.03 -9.73
CA LEU A 374 6.16 -34.24 -9.36
C LEU A 374 7.30 -35.20 -8.97
N ASN A 375 8.34 -35.27 -9.80
CA ASN A 375 9.44 -36.20 -9.59
C ASN A 375 10.49 -35.63 -8.65
N GLU A 376 10.83 -34.35 -8.79
CA GLU A 376 11.79 -33.67 -7.91
C GLU A 376 11.63 -32.15 -8.01
N VAL A 377 11.88 -31.45 -6.90
CA VAL A 377 11.99 -30.00 -6.80
C VAL A 377 13.24 -29.65 -6.00
N GLU A 378 14.09 -28.81 -6.57
CA GLU A 378 15.24 -28.23 -5.86
C GLU A 378 15.02 -26.75 -5.62
N ILE A 379 15.14 -26.34 -4.36
CA ILE A 379 15.13 -24.95 -3.95
C ILE A 379 16.58 -24.47 -3.81
N LEU A 380 16.96 -23.45 -4.58
CA LEU A 380 18.31 -22.89 -4.58
C LEU A 380 18.29 -21.51 -3.91
N GLY A 381 18.94 -21.41 -2.75
CA GLY A 381 18.84 -20.24 -1.89
C GLY A 381 19.92 -20.16 -0.82
N VAL A 382 19.68 -19.28 0.15
CA VAL A 382 20.50 -19.05 1.34
C VAL A 382 19.60 -19.00 2.58
N ARG A 383 20.03 -19.69 3.65
CA ARG A 383 19.38 -19.72 4.96
C ARG A 383 20.00 -18.69 5.90
#